data_AF-A0A950GC46-F1
#
_entry.id   AF-A0A950GC46-F1
#
_cell.length_a   1.000
_cell.length_b   1.000
_cell.length_c   1.000
_cell.angle_alpha   90.00
_cell.angle_beta   90.00
_cell.angle_gamma   90.00
#
_symmetry.space_group_name_H-M   'P 1'
#
loop_
_entity.id
_entity.type
_entity.pdbx_description
1 polymer ?
#
loop_
_entity_poly.entity_id
_entity_poly.type
_entity_poly.pdbx_seq_one_letter_code
_entity_poly.pdbx_strand_id
1 'polypeptide(L)' 'MLDLPMPGRGEAPRPFAQEVEVVTAMAEPERPAQTADLMEAICDPENIEAALRAVVRNKGAPGVDGIT' A
#
# COMPACT_ATOMS: atom_id res chain seq x y z
N MET A 1 -40.15 -47.61 -19.18
CA MET A 1 -39.83 -48.05 -17.81
C MET A 1 -38.54 -48.85 -17.90
N LEU A 2 -37.41 -48.22 -17.63
CA LEU A 2 -36.12 -48.86 -17.38
C LEU A 2 -35.52 -48.07 -16.21
N ASP A 3 -35.76 -48.61 -15.03
CA ASP A 3 -35.14 -48.21 -13.77
C ASP A 3 -33.80 -48.96 -13.70
N LEU A 4 -32.69 -48.24 -13.58
CA LEU A 4 -31.37 -48.83 -13.38
C LEU A 4 -30.77 -48.25 -12.09
N PRO A 5 -30.28 -49.12 -11.19
CA PRO A 5 -29.96 -48.78 -9.82
C PRO A 5 -28.68 -47.97 -9.77
N MET A 6 -28.66 -46.86 -9.02
CA MET A 6 -27.45 -46.07 -8.76
C MET A 6 -26.39 -46.92 -8.04
N PRO A 7 -25.16 -46.99 -8.55
CA PRO A 7 -24.00 -47.33 -7.75
C PRO A 7 -22.99 -46.18 -7.77
N GLY A 8 -22.71 -45.64 -6.60
CA GLY A 8 -21.43 -45.01 -6.32
C GLY A 8 -21.36 -43.51 -6.61
N ARG A 9 -21.76 -42.73 -5.60
CA ARG A 9 -21.15 -41.47 -5.18
C ARG A 9 -19.80 -41.19 -5.87
N GLY A 10 -19.85 -40.41 -6.95
CA GLY A 10 -18.67 -39.93 -7.67
C GLY A 10 -18.00 -38.79 -6.94
N GLU A 11 -17.49 -39.04 -5.74
CA GLU A 11 -16.59 -38.12 -5.05
C GLU A 11 -15.24 -38.83 -4.91
N ALA A 12 -14.27 -38.42 -5.71
CA ALA A 12 -12.87 -38.72 -5.40
C ALA A 12 -12.61 -38.24 -3.96
N PRO A 13 -11.94 -39.02 -3.09
CA PRO A 13 -11.57 -38.54 -1.77
C PRO A 13 -10.83 -37.22 -1.97
N ARG A 14 -11.36 -36.13 -1.40
CA ARG A 14 -10.57 -34.92 -1.31
C ARG A 14 -9.31 -35.34 -0.56
N PRO A 15 -8.10 -35.28 -1.14
CA PRO A 15 -6.94 -35.27 -0.27
C PRO A 15 -7.23 -34.12 0.68
N PHE A 16 -7.18 -34.38 1.99
CA PHE A 16 -7.21 -33.31 2.97
C PHE A 16 -6.33 -32.23 2.39
N ALA A 17 -6.94 -31.10 2.02
CA ALA A 17 -6.18 -29.91 1.75
C ALA A 17 -5.58 -29.65 3.12
N GLN A 18 -4.39 -30.19 3.33
CA GLN A 18 -3.50 -29.73 4.36
C GLN A 18 -3.37 -28.28 3.98
N GLU A 19 -4.11 -27.44 4.70
CA GLU A 19 -3.99 -26.00 4.62
C GLU A 19 -2.53 -25.75 4.93
N VAL A 20 -1.73 -25.65 3.88
CA VAL A 20 -0.37 -25.18 4.00
C VAL A 20 -0.58 -23.72 4.32
N GLU A 21 -0.58 -23.41 5.61
CA GLU A 21 -0.47 -22.06 6.09
C GLU A 21 0.78 -21.49 5.41
N VAL A 22 0.56 -20.66 4.40
CA VAL A 22 1.64 -20.05 3.65
C VAL A 22 2.40 -19.22 4.67
N VAL A 23 3.64 -19.61 4.94
CA VAL A 23 4.54 -18.86 5.82
C VAL A 23 4.60 -17.44 5.25
N THR A 24 3.94 -16.51 5.92
CA THR A 24 4.01 -15.10 5.57
C THR A 24 5.46 -14.67 5.78
N ALA A 25 6.08 -14.11 4.75
CA ALA A 25 7.39 -13.49 4.91
C ALA A 25 7.30 -12.46 6.04
N MET A 26 8.11 -12.64 7.07
CA MET A 26 8.23 -11.67 8.15
C MET A 26 8.77 -10.39 7.53
N ALA A 27 8.02 -9.28 7.61
CA ALA A 27 8.54 -7.98 7.25
C ALA A 27 9.66 -7.64 8.24
N GLU A 28 10.88 -7.44 7.73
CA GLU A 28 11.94 -6.89 8.57
C GLU A 28 11.54 -5.47 9.02
N PRO A 29 11.86 -5.07 10.26
CA PRO A 29 11.66 -3.70 10.69
C PRO A 29 12.42 -2.76 9.74
N GLU A 30 11.71 -1.78 9.18
CA GLU A 30 12.35 -0.74 8.38
C GLU A 30 13.43 -0.07 9.24
N ARG A 31 14.67 -0.05 8.73
CA ARG A 31 15.75 0.69 9.38
C ARG A 31 15.57 2.16 9.04
N PRO A 32 15.66 3.08 10.02
CA PRO A 32 15.58 4.50 9.73
C PRO A 32 16.60 4.87 8.65
N ALA A 33 16.14 5.50 7.57
CA ALA A 33 17.03 6.07 6.58
C ALA A 33 17.93 7.11 7.28
N GLN A 34 19.16 7.30 6.80
CA GLN A 34 20.06 8.34 7.34
C GLN A 34 19.47 9.76 7.26
N THR A 35 18.41 9.92 6.48
CA THR A 35 17.65 11.14 6.24
C THR A 35 16.32 11.17 6.99
N ALA A 36 16.13 10.33 8.01
CA ALA A 36 14.86 10.25 8.75
C ALA A 36 14.42 11.63 9.28
N ASP A 37 15.37 12.46 9.69
CA ASP A 37 15.11 13.78 10.28
C ASP A 37 14.86 14.88 9.23
N LEU A 38 14.96 14.58 7.92
CA LEU A 38 14.74 15.60 6.88
C LEU A 38 13.31 16.13 6.87
N MET A 39 12.32 15.30 7.20
CA MET A 39 10.93 15.76 7.25
C MET A 39 10.75 16.83 8.34
N GLU A 40 11.48 16.73 9.45
CA GLU A 40 11.46 17.73 10.52
C GLU A 40 12.07 19.04 10.03
N ALA A 41 13.24 18.98 9.37
CA ALA A 41 13.87 20.15 8.78
C ALA A 41 13.03 20.79 7.65
N ILE A 42 12.34 19.99 6.84
CA ILE A 42 11.43 20.47 5.78
C ILE A 42 10.21 21.18 6.39
N CYS A 43 9.68 20.63 7.48
CA CYS A 43 8.53 21.19 8.20
C CYS A 43 8.89 22.31 9.18
N ASP A 44 10.17 22.69 9.28
CA ASP A 44 10.61 23.77 10.14
C ASP A 44 9.90 25.10 9.75
N PRO A 45 9.37 25.87 10.72
CA PRO A 45 8.66 27.12 10.43
C PRO A 45 9.47 28.13 9.61
N GLU A 46 10.78 28.22 9.83
CA GLU A 46 11.66 29.14 9.12
C GLU A 46 11.81 28.72 7.65
N ASN A 47 11.93 27.42 7.39
CA ASN A 47 11.98 26.87 6.04
C ASN A 47 10.65 27.11 5.30
N ILE A 48 9.51 26.86 5.96
CA ILE A 48 8.18 27.09 5.36
C ILE A 48 8.01 28.57 4.99
N GLU A 49 8.39 29.50 5.87
CA GLU A 49 8.27 30.93 5.60
C GLU A 49 9.16 31.35 4.42
N ALA A 50 10.40 30.86 4.37
CA ALA A 50 11.31 31.12 3.25
C ALA A 50 10.77 30.58 1.92
N ALA A 51 10.21 29.36 1.93
CA ALA A 51 9.60 28.73 0.77
C ALA A 51 8.38 29.53 0.28
N LEU A 52 7.50 29.95 1.18
CA LEU A 52 6.34 30.77 0.84
C LEU A 52 6.75 32.09 0.17
N ARG A 53 7.72 32.80 0.75
CA ARG A 53 8.26 34.05 0.18
C ARG A 53 8.84 33.82 -1.23
N ALA A 54 9.50 32.69 -1.45
CA ALA A 54 10.04 32.34 -2.76
C ALA A 54 8.92 32.06 -3.78
N VAL A 55 7.89 31.30 -3.42
CA VAL A 55 6.74 31.01 -4.29
C VAL A 55 6.01 32.30 -4.69
N VAL A 56 5.73 33.18 -3.73
CA VAL A 56 5.09 34.48 -4.00
C VAL A 56 5.94 35.33 -4.95
N ARG A 57 7.27 35.31 -4.80
CA ARG A 57 8.19 36.04 -5.69
C ARG A 57 8.21 35.48 -7.11
N ASN A 58 8.01 34.17 -7.28
CA ASN A 58 8.10 33.53 -8.59
C ASN A 58 6.96 33.93 -9.55
N LYS A 59 5.80 34.36 -9.03
CA LYS A 59 4.66 34.85 -9.83
C LYS A 59 4.23 33.88 -10.94
N GLY A 60 4.26 32.58 -10.65
CA GLY A 60 3.83 31.54 -11.58
C GLY A 60 2.32 31.61 -11.88
N ALA A 61 1.91 30.89 -12.92
CA ALA A 61 0.49 30.70 -13.21
C ALA A 61 -0.19 29.85 -12.11
N PRO A 62 -1.51 30.02 -11.88
CA PRO A 62 -2.24 29.24 -10.90
C PRO A 62 -2.28 27.74 -11.25
N GLY A 63 -2.45 26.90 -10.22
CA GLY A 63 -2.67 25.47 -10.38
C GLY A 63 -4.08 25.11 -10.88
N VAL A 64 -4.41 23.83 -10.87
CA VAL A 64 -5.74 23.32 -11.31
C VAL A 64 -6.87 23.78 -10.38
N ASP A 65 -6.53 24.10 -9.13
CA ASP A 65 -7.41 24.65 -8.11
C ASP A 65 -7.67 26.15 -8.31
N GLY A 66 -6.92 26.82 -9.18
CA GLY A 66 -7.06 28.24 -9.47
C GLY A 66 -6.67 29.17 -8.33
N ILE A 67 -5.99 28.68 -7.30
CA ILE A 67 -5.56 29.50 -6.15
C ILE A 67 -4.34 30.34 -6.56
N THR A 68 -4.37 31.61 -6.16
CA THR A 68 -3.28 32.60 -6.32
C THR A 68 -3.02 33.33 -5.02
#